data_AF-E6QK94-F1
#
_entry.id   AF-E6QK94-F1
#
_cell.length_a   1.000
_cell.length_b   1.000
_cell.length_c   1.000
_cell.angle_alpha   90.00
_cell.angle_beta   90.00
_cell.angle_gamma   90.00
#
_symmetry.space_group_name_H-M   'P 1'
#
loop_
_entity.id
_entity.type
_entity.pdbx_description
1 polymer ?
#
loop_
_entity_poly.entity_id
_entity_poly.type
_entity_poly.pdbx_seq_one_letter_code
_entity_poly.pdbx_strand_id
1 'polypeptide(L)'
;MKAWLSFTCSDGTHVAHGEPLRLCAEFAATLPQTIAIGVNCTAPQWIPALIAELKLASDKPILVYPNSGEIWDAEARCWRGTGDPDSFANQAQSWFKAGAQMVGGCCRTRPEHIRRVAANSRQQTATTPLAP
;
A
#
# COMPACT_ATOMS: atom_id res chain seq x y z
N MET A 1 21.78 -9.29 -5.73
CA MET A 1 20.97 -8.80 -4.58
C MET A 1 19.52 -8.69 -5.04
N LYS A 2 18.55 -9.02 -4.20
CA LYS A 2 17.12 -8.86 -4.48
C LYS A 2 16.58 -7.68 -3.67
N ALA A 3 15.67 -6.89 -4.23
CA ALA A 3 15.07 -5.73 -3.57
C ALA A 3 13.62 -5.51 -4.02
N TRP A 4 12.81 -4.84 -3.23
CA TRP A 4 11.57 -4.24 -3.72
C TRP A 4 11.77 -2.73 -3.90
N LEU A 5 11.00 -2.12 -4.81
CA LEU A 5 10.93 -0.67 -4.94
C LEU A 5 9.53 -0.20 -4.58
N SER A 6 9.44 0.85 -3.76
CA SER A 6 8.18 1.43 -3.34
C SER A 6 8.20 2.93 -3.55
N PHE A 7 7.06 3.48 -3.97
CA PHE A 7 6.90 4.89 -4.30
C PHE A 7 6.01 5.59 -3.28
N THR A 8 6.34 6.83 -2.96
CA THR A 8 5.41 7.74 -2.28
C THR A 8 4.62 8.50 -3.34
N CYS A 9 3.31 8.58 -3.19
CA CYS A 9 2.41 9.15 -4.19
C CYS A 9 1.63 10.34 -3.61
N SER A 10 1.35 11.33 -4.45
CA SER A 10 0.58 12.53 -4.09
C SER A 10 -0.92 12.33 -4.28
N ASP A 11 -1.31 11.50 -5.25
CA ASP A 11 -2.70 11.17 -5.58
C ASP A 11 -2.85 9.70 -5.99
N GLY A 12 -3.94 9.35 -6.70
CA GLY A 12 -4.23 7.99 -7.17
C GLY A 12 -3.43 7.51 -8.39
N THR A 13 -2.60 8.36 -9.00
CA THR A 13 -1.92 8.09 -10.28
C THR A 13 -0.48 8.60 -10.37
N HIS A 14 -0.03 9.53 -9.52
CA HIS A 14 1.29 10.17 -9.60
C HIS A 14 2.16 9.93 -8.37
N VAL A 15 3.47 9.77 -8.58
CA VAL A 15 4.46 9.83 -7.51
C VAL A 15 4.56 11.25 -6.94
N ALA A 16 5.12 11.40 -5.75
CA ALA A 16 5.16 12.68 -5.03
C ALA A 16 5.86 13.82 -5.81
N HIS A 17 6.80 13.50 -6.71
CA HIS A 17 7.47 14.49 -7.55
C HIS A 17 6.61 14.91 -8.77
N GLY A 18 5.70 14.05 -9.24
CA GLY A 18 4.70 14.38 -10.26
C GLY A 18 4.63 13.42 -11.45
N GLU A 19 5.57 12.48 -11.58
CA GLU A 19 5.54 11.49 -12.66
C GLU A 19 4.38 10.49 -12.49
N PRO A 20 3.80 9.97 -13.58
CA PRO A 20 2.84 8.87 -13.50
C PRO A 20 3.48 7.65 -12.82
N LEU A 21 2.85 7.14 -11.76
CA LEU A 21 3.32 5.98 -11.00
C LEU A 21 3.61 4.79 -11.92
N ARG A 22 2.72 4.57 -12.89
CA ARG A 22 2.85 3.48 -13.85
C ARG A 22 4.20 3.49 -14.57
N LEU A 23 4.63 4.65 -15.08
CA LEU A 23 5.90 4.74 -15.82
C LEU A 23 7.11 4.47 -14.90
N CYS A 24 7.07 4.99 -13.68
CA CYS A 24 8.13 4.72 -12.69
C CYS A 24 8.19 3.23 -12.32
N ALA A 25 7.02 2.60 -12.16
CA ALA A 25 6.90 1.19 -11.80
C ALA A 25 7.30 0.26 -12.96
N GLU A 26 6.93 0.58 -14.20
CA GLU A 26 7.35 -0.14 -15.42
C GLU A 26 8.88 -0.16 -15.51
N PHE A 27 9.52 1.01 -15.37
CA PHE A 27 10.97 1.11 -15.36
C PHE A 27 11.59 0.28 -14.22
N ALA A 28 11.10 0.43 -12.99
CA ALA A 28 11.61 -0.32 -11.84
C ALA A 28 11.44 -1.85 -12.01
N ALA A 29 10.38 -2.28 -12.70
CA ALA A 29 10.12 -3.67 -13.00
C ALA A 29 11.07 -4.25 -14.07
N THR A 30 11.68 -3.44 -14.94
CA THR A 30 12.70 -3.95 -15.87
C THR A 30 13.99 -4.41 -15.18
N LEU A 31 14.26 -3.92 -13.96
CA LEU A 31 15.48 -4.26 -13.24
C LEU A 31 15.43 -5.71 -12.74
N PRO A 32 16.43 -6.57 -13.05
CA PRO A 32 16.45 -7.97 -12.64
C PRO A 32 16.48 -8.16 -11.12
N GLN A 33 17.00 -7.19 -10.36
CA GLN A 33 17.04 -7.25 -8.89
C GLN A 33 15.68 -6.97 -8.23
N THR A 34 14.76 -6.30 -8.93
CA THR A 34 13.46 -5.92 -8.38
C THR A 34 12.56 -7.15 -8.30
N ILE A 35 12.16 -7.55 -7.10
CA ILE A 35 11.29 -8.72 -6.88
C ILE A 35 9.84 -8.34 -6.57
N ALA A 36 9.58 -7.07 -6.29
CA ALA A 36 8.24 -6.53 -6.01
C ALA A 36 8.24 -5.01 -6.22
N ILE A 37 7.07 -4.45 -6.48
CA ILE A 37 6.82 -3.01 -6.64
C ILE A 37 5.70 -2.57 -5.71
N GLY A 38 5.70 -1.32 -5.26
CA GLY A 38 4.75 -0.94 -4.22
C GLY A 38 4.55 0.55 -3.99
N VAL A 39 3.71 0.84 -3.01
CA VAL A 39 3.45 2.19 -2.52
C VAL A 39 3.57 2.26 -1.00
N ASN A 40 4.18 3.34 -0.52
CA ASN A 40 4.29 3.62 0.90
C ASN A 40 4.14 5.09 1.22
N CYS A 41 4.01 5.40 2.52
CA CYS A 41 3.95 6.77 3.02
C CYS A 41 2.85 7.64 2.36
N THR A 42 1.84 6.98 1.79
CA THR A 42 0.76 7.59 1.02
C THR A 42 -0.54 7.45 1.80
N ALA A 43 -1.47 8.38 1.60
CA ALA A 43 -2.75 8.36 2.27
C ALA A 43 -3.58 7.12 1.86
N PRO A 44 -4.19 6.38 2.80
CA PRO A 44 -4.94 5.14 2.55
C PRO A 44 -5.96 5.17 1.41
N GLN A 45 -6.63 6.32 1.22
CA GLN A 45 -7.69 6.46 0.22
C GLN A 45 -7.19 6.30 -1.23
N TRP A 46 -5.90 6.56 -1.49
CA TRP A 46 -5.34 6.44 -2.83
C TRP A 46 -4.88 5.03 -3.17
N ILE A 47 -4.67 4.18 -2.18
CA ILE A 47 -4.05 2.86 -2.34
C ILE A 47 -4.80 1.96 -3.35
N PRO A 48 -6.14 1.87 -3.38
CA PRO A 48 -6.83 1.07 -4.39
C PRO A 48 -6.54 1.49 -5.84
N ALA A 49 -6.53 2.80 -6.12
CA ALA A 49 -6.22 3.32 -7.46
C ALA A 49 -4.75 3.07 -7.83
N LEU A 50 -3.84 3.28 -6.89
CA LEU A 50 -2.41 3.05 -7.12
C LEU A 50 -2.08 1.57 -7.32
N ILE A 51 -2.76 0.64 -6.64
CA ILE A 51 -2.64 -0.80 -6.92
C ILE A 51 -3.07 -1.10 -8.36
N ALA A 52 -4.13 -0.46 -8.87
CA ALA A 52 -4.56 -0.65 -10.25
C ALA A 52 -3.47 -0.18 -11.25
N GLU A 53 -2.84 0.97 -11.00
CA GLU A 53 -1.71 1.43 -11.81
C GLU A 53 -0.51 0.48 -11.76
N LEU A 54 -0.15 -0.04 -10.59
CA LEU A 54 0.94 -1.02 -10.45
C LEU A 54 0.66 -2.32 -11.20
N LYS A 55 -0.58 -2.80 -11.22
CA LYS A 55 -0.98 -4.00 -11.98
C LYS A 55 -0.87 -3.79 -13.49
N LEU A 56 -1.07 -2.56 -13.98
CA LEU A 56 -0.86 -2.24 -15.39
C LEU A 56 0.62 -2.12 -15.76
N ALA A 57 1.48 -1.87 -14.76
CA ALA A 57 2.91 -1.69 -14.96
C ALA A 57 3.70 -3.02 -15.03
N SER A 58 3.29 -4.04 -14.26
CA SER A 58 4.03 -5.31 -14.17
C SER A 58 3.23 -6.43 -13.49
N ASP A 59 3.60 -7.68 -13.77
CA ASP A 59 3.15 -8.86 -13.03
C ASP A 59 3.91 -9.10 -11.71
N LYS A 60 4.83 -8.20 -11.33
CA LYS A 60 5.58 -8.33 -10.06
C LYS A 60 4.64 -8.19 -8.86
N PRO A 61 4.92 -8.92 -7.76
CA PRO A 61 4.13 -8.79 -6.55
C PRO A 61 4.00 -7.36 -6.04
N ILE A 62 2.80 -7.01 -5.58
CA ILE A 62 2.48 -5.67 -5.10
C ILE A 62 2.52 -5.63 -3.57
N LEU A 63 3.33 -4.72 -3.02
CA LEU A 63 3.35 -4.40 -1.60
C LEU A 63 2.81 -2.98 -1.34
N VAL A 64 1.99 -2.83 -0.30
CA VAL A 64 1.47 -1.54 0.13
C VAL A 64 1.63 -1.35 1.64
N TYR A 65 2.14 -0.20 2.05
CA TYR A 65 2.27 0.15 3.47
C TYR A 65 1.99 1.64 3.66
N PRO A 66 0.70 2.05 3.64
CA PRO A 66 0.28 3.45 3.72
C PRO A 66 0.42 4.04 5.13
N ASN A 67 0.15 5.34 5.25
CA ASN A 67 0.01 6.03 6.54
C ASN A 67 -1.26 5.57 7.28
N SER A 68 -1.39 5.84 8.57
CA SER A 68 -2.56 5.41 9.38
C SER A 68 -3.92 5.98 8.89
N GLY A 69 -3.90 7.05 8.10
CA GLY A 69 -5.09 7.82 7.70
C GLY A 69 -5.18 9.19 8.37
N GLU A 70 -4.34 9.44 9.38
CA GLU A 70 -4.16 10.78 9.93
C GLU A 70 -3.49 11.72 8.91
N ILE A 71 -3.87 12.98 8.95
CA ILE A 71 -3.35 14.05 8.09
C ILE A 71 -2.53 15.01 8.95
N TRP A 72 -1.33 15.35 8.48
CA TRP A 72 -0.51 16.38 9.12
C TRP A 72 -1.10 17.78 8.84
N ASP A 73 -1.47 18.49 9.89
CA ASP A 73 -1.80 19.91 9.85
C ASP A 73 -0.53 20.72 10.11
N ALA A 74 -0.05 21.41 9.07
CA ALA A 74 1.17 22.20 9.13
C ALA A 74 1.02 23.49 9.95
N GLU A 75 -0.18 24.07 10.00
CA GLU A 75 -0.47 25.30 10.75
C GLU A 75 -0.52 24.99 12.26
N ALA A 76 -1.31 23.98 12.62
CA ALA A 76 -1.42 23.53 14.02
C ALA A 76 -0.23 22.66 14.47
N ARG A 77 0.66 22.29 13.55
CA ARG A 77 1.84 21.42 13.77
C ARG A 77 1.49 20.11 14.48
N CYS A 78 0.36 19.52 14.11
CA CYS A 78 -0.15 18.31 14.74
C CYS A 78 -0.80 17.37 13.73
N TRP A 79 -1.02 16.13 14.14
CA TRP A 79 -1.77 15.16 13.33
C TRP A 79 -3.26 15.27 13.66
N ARG A 80 -4.10 15.28 12.63
CA ARG A 80 -5.57 15.28 12.73
C ARG A 80 -6.16 14.03 12.07
N GLY A 81 -7.39 13.70 12.46
CA GLY A 81 -8.07 12.47 12.02
C GLY A 81 -7.79 11.30 12.94
N THR A 82 -8.26 10.11 12.55
CA THR A 82 -8.15 8.89 13.36
C THR A 82 -7.36 7.83 12.60
N GLY A 83 -6.22 7.42 13.17
CA GLY A 83 -5.53 6.19 12.79
C GLY A 83 -6.11 5.01 13.56
N ASP A 84 -7.41 4.74 13.38
CA ASP A 84 -8.09 3.66 14.09
C ASP A 84 -7.65 2.29 13.52
N PRO A 85 -7.15 1.36 14.36
CA PRO A 85 -6.66 0.06 13.90
C PRO A 85 -7.71 -0.80 13.18
N ASP A 86 -8.97 -0.77 13.60
CA ASP A 86 -10.04 -1.59 12.99
C ASP A 86 -10.45 -1.01 11.63
N SER A 87 -10.58 0.31 11.52
CA SER A 87 -10.77 1.00 10.24
C SER A 87 -9.62 0.74 9.26
N PHE A 88 -8.37 0.82 9.71
CA PHE A 88 -7.20 0.52 8.88
C PHE A 88 -7.22 -0.93 8.39
N ALA A 89 -7.57 -1.89 9.26
CA ALA A 89 -7.67 -3.29 8.90
C ALA A 89 -8.84 -3.59 7.95
N ASN A 90 -9.95 -2.84 8.02
CA ASN A 90 -11.04 -2.92 7.05
C ASN A 90 -10.62 -2.40 5.68
N GLN A 91 -9.88 -1.28 5.63
CA GLN A 91 -9.31 -0.77 4.38
C GLN A 91 -8.30 -1.75 3.78
N ALA A 92 -7.46 -2.38 4.61
CA ALA A 92 -6.51 -3.41 4.15
C ALA A 92 -7.18 -4.57 3.40
N GLN A 93 -8.39 -4.97 3.79
CA GLN A 93 -9.15 -5.98 3.04
C GLN A 93 -9.43 -5.53 1.60
N SER A 94 -9.71 -4.24 1.39
CA SER A 94 -9.91 -3.70 0.03
C SER A 94 -8.62 -3.71 -0.78
N TRP A 95 -7.46 -3.51 -0.15
CA TRP A 95 -6.17 -3.54 -0.82
C TRP A 95 -5.78 -4.95 -1.25
N PHE A 96 -6.02 -5.95 -0.40
CA PHE A 96 -5.87 -7.36 -0.77
C PHE A 96 -6.78 -7.72 -1.96
N LYS A 97 -8.06 -7.31 -1.91
CA LYS A 97 -9.01 -7.52 -3.04
C LYS A 97 -8.59 -6.81 -4.33
N ALA A 98 -7.93 -5.65 -4.23
CA ALA A 98 -7.42 -4.92 -5.39
C ALA A 98 -6.21 -5.61 -6.04
N GLY A 99 -5.48 -6.44 -5.29
CA GLY A 99 -4.34 -7.23 -5.78
C GLY A 99 -3.03 -7.03 -5.00
N ALA A 100 -3.04 -6.33 -3.87
CA ALA A 100 -1.87 -6.32 -2.99
C ALA A 100 -1.64 -7.71 -2.39
N GLN A 101 -0.38 -8.16 -2.37
CA GLN A 101 0.02 -9.44 -1.77
C GLN A 101 0.70 -9.24 -0.41
N MET A 102 1.22 -8.04 -0.16
CA MET A 102 1.87 -7.67 1.09
C MET A 102 1.29 -6.35 1.58
N VAL A 103 0.78 -6.34 2.81
CA VAL A 103 0.22 -5.13 3.43
C VAL A 103 0.94 -4.86 4.74
N GLY A 104 1.41 -3.63 4.91
CA GLY A 104 2.03 -3.13 6.14
C GLY A 104 1.51 -1.75 6.52
N GLY A 105 2.31 -1.02 7.28
CA GLY A 105 2.02 0.35 7.69
C GLY A 105 3.26 1.23 7.68
N CYS A 106 3.09 2.52 7.43
CA CYS A 106 4.14 3.53 7.45
C CYS A 106 3.87 4.55 8.56
N CYS A 107 3.83 5.86 8.27
CA CYS A 107 3.71 6.88 9.30
C CYS A 107 2.45 6.66 10.14
N ARG A 108 2.63 6.83 11.47
CA ARG A 108 1.58 6.77 12.49
C ARG A 108 0.88 5.42 12.66
N THR A 109 1.22 4.41 11.86
CA THR A 109 0.81 3.05 12.14
C THR A 109 1.54 2.52 13.38
N ARG A 110 0.89 1.59 14.10
CA ARG A 110 1.36 1.02 15.36
C ARG A 110 1.21 -0.50 15.33
N PRO A 111 1.86 -1.24 16.25
CA PRO A 111 1.72 -2.70 16.29
C PRO A 111 0.27 -3.19 16.29
N GLU A 112 -0.65 -2.48 16.93
CA GLU A 112 -2.08 -2.84 16.93
C GLU A 112 -2.71 -2.83 15.53
N HIS A 113 -2.34 -1.89 14.66
CA HIS A 113 -2.81 -1.87 13.27
C HIS A 113 -2.39 -3.14 12.54
N ILE A 114 -1.13 -3.55 12.71
CA ILE A 114 -0.59 -4.74 12.06
C ILE A 114 -1.24 -6.01 12.62
N ARG A 115 -1.52 -6.07 13.93
CA ARG A 115 -2.28 -7.18 14.53
C ARG A 115 -3.67 -7.30 13.92
N ARG A 116 -4.40 -6.19 13.76
CA ARG A 116 -5.74 -6.18 13.15
C ARG A 116 -5.72 -6.59 11.68
N VAL A 117 -4.75 -6.07 10.90
CA VAL A 117 -4.55 -6.50 9.50
C VAL A 117 -4.27 -8.00 9.41
N ALA A 118 -3.37 -8.52 10.24
CA ALA A 118 -3.02 -9.94 10.25
C ALA A 118 -4.18 -10.85 10.70
N ALA A 119 -5.00 -10.39 11.65
CA ALA A 119 -6.21 -11.12 12.07
C ALA A 119 -7.23 -11.21 10.93
N ASN A 120 -7.48 -10.11 10.23
CA ASN A 120 -8.44 -10.04 9.12
C ASN A 120 -7.97 -10.82 7.88
N SER A 121 -6.67 -10.81 7.56
CA SER A 121 -6.14 -11.50 6.38
C SER A 121 -6.18 -13.03 6.52
N ARG A 122 -5.92 -13.56 7.72
CA ARG A 122 -6.01 -15.00 8.01
C ARG A 122 -7.43 -15.56 7.83
N GLN A 123 -8.45 -14.74 8.11
CA GLN A 123 -9.85 -15.12 7.91
C GLN A 123 -10.20 -15.23 6.41
N GLN A 124 -9.57 -14.45 5.55
CA GLN A 124 -9.76 -14.52 4.09
C GLN A 124 -9.04 -15.70 3.44
N THR A 125 -7.83 -16.05 3.90
CA THR A 125 -7.13 -17.24 3.38
C THR A 125 -7.83 -18.55 3.77
N ALA A 126 -8.60 -18.56 4.87
CA ALA A 126 -9.41 -19.72 5.25
C ALA A 126 -10.66 -19.91 4.37
N THR A 127 -11.02 -18.93 3.52
CA THR A 127 -12.24 -18.93 2.72
C THR A 127 -12.00 -18.93 1.21
N THR A 128 -10.75 -18.84 0.75
CA THR A 128 -10.37 -18.91 -0.67
C THR A 128 -9.45 -20.12 -0.88
N PRO A 129 -9.82 -21.12 -1.71
CA PRO A 129 -8.91 -22.22 -2.01
C PRO A 129 -7.65 -21.66 -2.67
N LEU A 130 -6.48 -22.14 -2.25
CA LEU A 130 -5.26 -21.96 -3.04
C LEU A 130 -5.55 -22.53 -4.44
N ALA A 131 -5.45 -21.69 -5.47
CA ALA A 131 -5.51 -22.16 -6.85
C ALA A 131 -4.42 -23.24 -7.03
N PRO A 132 -4.70 -24.28 -7.84
CA PRO A 132 -3.82 -25.44 -7.99
C PRO A 132 -2.42 -25.08 -8.51
#